data_AF-A0A3G2SWM0-F1
#
_entry.id   AF-A0A3G2SWM0-F1
#
_cell.length_a   1.000
_cell.length_b   1.000
_cell.length_c   1.000
_cell.angle_alpha   90.00
_cell.angle_beta   90.00
_cell.angle_gamma   90.00
#
_symmetry.space_group_name_H-M   'P 1'
#
loop_
_entity.id
_entity.type
_entity.pdbx_description
1 polymer ?
#
loop_
_entity_poly.entity_id
_entity_poly.type
_entity_poly.pdbx_seq_one_letter_code
_entity_poly.pdbx_strand_id
1 'polypeptide(L)'
;MAVQKRLALTISPDYLDLLKKVAEYQKIPVSTMVMGLLEAQRPVVEAMLKAFEDIEAGGEKEKILNAFFADAFEGLGKSLRD
;
A
#
# COMPACT_ATOMS: atom_id res chain seq x y z
N MET A 1 -13.63 -13.66 17.94
CA MET A 1 -12.24 -13.17 18.10
C MET A 1 -11.65 -13.04 16.70
N ALA A 2 -11.23 -11.85 16.27
CA ALA A 2 -10.58 -11.70 14.97
C ALA A 2 -9.20 -12.39 15.05
N VAL A 3 -8.97 -13.40 14.21
CA VAL A 3 -7.70 -14.12 14.16
C VAL A 3 -6.66 -13.18 13.56
N GLN A 4 -5.79 -12.61 14.40
CA GLN A 4 -4.65 -11.83 13.91
C GLN A 4 -3.70 -12.76 13.15
N LYS A 5 -3.44 -12.46 11.88
CA LYS A 5 -2.43 -13.15 11.06
C LYS A 5 -1.11 -12.40 11.17
N ARG A 6 -0.01 -13.14 11.37
CA ARG A 6 1.35 -12.57 11.45
C ARG A 6 2.05 -12.73 10.11
N LEU A 7 2.71 -11.67 9.66
CA LEU A 7 3.55 -11.67 8.46
C LEU A 7 5.01 -11.44 8.88
N ALA A 8 5.89 -12.38 8.57
CA ALA A 8 7.33 -12.21 8.73
C ALA A 8 7.92 -11.75 7.39
N LEU A 9 8.61 -10.62 7.38
CA LEU A 9 9.19 -10.03 6.19
C LEU A 9 10.71 -10.11 6.26
N THR A 10 11.34 -10.49 5.16
CA THR A 10 12.79 -10.34 4.97
C THR A 10 13.00 -9.11 4.09
N ILE A 11 13.68 -8.10 4.61
CA ILE A 11 14.01 -6.86 3.90
C ILE A 11 15.51 -6.60 3.99
N SER A 12 16.03 -5.77 3.08
CA SER A 12 17.46 -5.43 3.10
C SER A 12 17.83 -4.68 4.40
N PRO A 13 19.04 -4.91 4.94
CA PRO A 13 19.50 -4.22 6.15
C PRO A 13 19.41 -2.69 6.04
N ASP A 14 19.87 -2.14 4.90
CA ASP A 14 19.86 -0.70 4.65
C ASP A 14 18.44 -0.12 4.68
N TYR A 15 17.45 -0.86 4.17
CA TYR A 15 16.07 -0.40 4.18
C TYR A 15 15.45 -0.47 5.57
N LEU A 16 15.77 -1.52 6.35
CA LEU A 16 15.34 -1.60 7.74
C LEU A 16 15.90 -0.42 8.57
N ASP A 17 17.14 -0.01 8.33
CA ASP A 17 17.74 1.12 9.04
C ASP A 17 17.12 2.47 8.67
N LEU A 18 16.70 2.65 7.42
CA LEU A 18 15.88 3.81 7.01
C LEU A 18 14.54 3.82 7.76
N LEU A 19 13.85 2.68 7.82
CA LEU A 19 12.57 2.56 8.51
C LEU A 19 12.71 2.85 10.02
N LYS A 20 13.80 2.38 10.65
CA LYS A 20 14.09 2.68 12.05
C LYS A 20 14.25 4.18 12.30
N LYS A 21 15.03 4.88 11.47
CA LYS A 21 15.23 6.34 11.61
C LYS A 21 13.90 7.10 11.54
N VAL A 22 13.04 6.74 10.59
CA VAL A 22 11.71 7.36 10.47
C VAL A 22 10.85 7.08 11.71
N ALA A 23 10.86 5.84 12.20
CA ALA A 23 10.13 5.46 13.41
C ALA A 23 10.66 6.19 14.66
N GLU A 24 11.97 6.40 14.77
CA GLU A 24 12.61 7.19 15.83
C GLU A 24 12.13 8.64 15.84
N TYR A 25 12.06 9.29 14.66
CA TYR A 25 11.51 10.66 14.55
C TYR A 25 10.05 10.73 14.97
N GLN A 26 9.26 9.70 14.64
CA GLN A 26 7.85 9.60 15.02
C GLN A 26 7.65 9.11 16.47
N LYS A 27 8.72 8.69 17.15
CA LYS A 27 8.71 8.13 18.52
C LYS A 27 7.79 6.92 18.67
N ILE A 28 7.68 6.09 17.62
CA ILE A 28 6.87 4.86 17.63
C ILE A 28 7.74 3.64 17.30
N PRO A 29 7.32 2.42 17.68
CA PRO A 29 8.02 1.21 17.27
C PRO A 29 8.06 1.05 15.75
N VAL A 30 9.18 0.55 15.21
CA VAL A 30 9.33 0.35 13.76
C VAL A 30 8.23 -0.55 13.18
N SER A 31 7.79 -1.56 13.93
CA SER A 31 6.69 -2.45 13.53
C SER A 31 5.36 -1.72 13.43
N THR A 32 5.10 -0.75 14.31
CA THR A 32 3.88 0.08 14.27
C THR A 32 3.91 1.01 13.08
N MET A 33 5.06 1.63 12.81
CA MET A 33 5.25 2.48 11.63
C MET A 33 5.04 1.68 10.33
N VAL A 34 5.69 0.51 10.21
CA VAL A 34 5.55 -0.38 9.05
C VAL A 34 4.11 -0.87 8.90
N MET A 35 3.43 -1.22 9.99
CA MET A 35 2.02 -1.60 9.92
C MET A 35 1.14 -0.44 9.42
N GLY A 36 1.38 0.79 9.90
CA GLY A 36 0.67 1.98 9.40
C GLY A 36 0.88 2.22 7.91
N LEU A 37 2.10 1.99 7.40
CA LEU A 37 2.36 2.06 5.95
C LEU A 37 1.61 0.98 5.17
N LEU A 38 1.56 -0.25 5.68
CA LEU A 38 0.81 -1.35 5.06
C LEU A 38 -0.70 -1.08 5.06
N GLU A 39 -1.23 -0.53 6.16
CA GLU A 39 -2.64 -0.14 6.27
C GLU A 39 -2.98 1.00 5.31
N ALA A 40 -2.10 2.00 5.17
CA ALA A 40 -2.28 3.09 4.22
C ALA A 40 -2.27 2.61 2.75
N GLN A 41 -1.57 1.52 2.45
CA GLN A 41 -1.56 0.90 1.11
C GLN A 41 -2.78 0.03 0.83
N ARG A 42 -3.56 -0.35 1.85
CA ARG A 42 -4.74 -1.21 1.69
C ARG A 42 -5.68 -0.79 0.55
N PRO A 43 -6.14 0.48 0.43
CA PRO A 43 -7.04 0.88 -0.65
C PRO A 43 -6.39 0.73 -2.03
N VAL A 44 -5.07 0.93 -2.13
CA VAL A 44 -4.33 0.76 -3.38
C VAL A 44 -4.29 -0.72 -3.76
N VAL A 45 -4.01 -1.62 -2.81
CA VAL A 45 -3.97 -3.06 -3.04
C VAL A 45 -5.36 -3.61 -3.40
N GLU A 46 -6.42 -3.12 -2.76
CA GLU A 46 -7.81 -3.48 -3.09
C GLU A 46 -8.18 -3.03 -4.51
N ALA A 47 -7.79 -1.81 -4.91
CA ALA A 47 -8.00 -1.31 -6.25
C ALA A 47 -7.17 -2.08 -7.31
N MET A 48 -5.93 -2.48 -6.97
CA MET A 48 -5.11 -3.32 -7.84
C MET A 48 -5.75 -4.70 -8.04
N LEU A 49 -6.24 -5.32 -6.97
CA LEU A 49 -6.92 -6.61 -7.05
C LEU A 49 -8.13 -6.52 -7.99
N LYS A 50 -8.98 -5.50 -7.80
CA LYS A 50 -10.15 -5.27 -8.67
C LYS A 50 -9.74 -5.09 -10.13
N ALA A 51 -8.68 -4.31 -10.40
CA ALA A 51 -8.17 -4.14 -11.75
C ALA A 51 -7.72 -5.48 -12.38
N PHE A 52 -7.10 -6.37 -11.61
CA PHE A 52 -6.75 -7.72 -12.09
C PHE A 52 -7.98 -8.60 -12.32
N GLU A 53 -8.97 -8.57 -11.43
CA GLU A 53 -10.24 -9.31 -11.59
C GLU A 53 -10.99 -8.86 -12.86
N ASP A 54 -11.03 -7.54 -13.13
CA ASP A 54 -11.66 -6.98 -14.34
C ASP A 54 -10.91 -7.39 -15.62
N ILE A 55 -9.59 -7.55 -15.55
CA ILE A 55 -8.77 -8.08 -16.66
C ILE A 55 -9.09 -9.56 -16.90
N GLU A 56 -9.13 -10.37 -15.84
CA GLU A 56 -9.45 -11.80 -15.92
C GLU A 56 -10.87 -12.06 -16.43
N ALA A 57 -11.82 -11.17 -16.13
CA ALA A 57 -13.19 -11.21 -16.63
C ALA A 57 -13.32 -10.90 -18.14
N GLY A 58 -12.21 -10.68 -18.84
CA GLY A 58 -12.16 -10.42 -20.28
C GLY A 58 -12.16 -8.93 -20.64
N GLY A 59 -11.92 -8.05 -19.67
CA GLY A 59 -11.79 -6.62 -19.92
C GLY A 59 -10.49 -6.24 -20.62
N GLU A 60 -10.50 -5.13 -21.35
CA GLU A 60 -9.31 -4.62 -22.02
C GLU A 60 -8.29 -4.10 -21.00
N LYS A 61 -7.19 -4.83 -20.87
CA LYS A 61 -6.10 -4.58 -19.92
C LYS A 61 -5.59 -3.14 -19.91
N GLU A 62 -5.39 -2.54 -21.07
CA GLU A 62 -4.90 -1.16 -21.16
C GLU A 62 -5.90 -0.14 -20.62
N LYS A 63 -7.20 -0.31 -20.88
CA LYS A 63 -8.24 0.59 -20.35
C LYS A 63 -8.38 0.47 -18.83
N ILE A 64 -8.35 -0.75 -18.32
CA ILE A 64 -8.49 -1.02 -16.89
C ILE A 64 -7.28 -0.50 -16.10
N LEU A 65 -6.06 -0.74 -16.59
CA LEU A 65 -4.86 -0.20 -15.97
C LEU A 65 -4.83 1.32 -16.01
N ASN A 66 -5.21 1.94 -17.15
CA ASN A 66 -5.28 3.40 -17.25
C ASN A 66 -6.30 4.00 -16.27
N ALA A 67 -7.47 3.38 -16.11
CA ALA A 67 -8.47 3.81 -15.14
C ALA A 67 -7.95 3.66 -13.69
N PHE A 68 -7.34 2.51 -13.36
CA PHE A 68 -6.72 2.28 -12.05
C PHE A 68 -5.65 3.34 -11.72
N PHE A 69 -4.76 3.64 -12.67
CA PHE A 69 -3.73 4.66 -12.46
C PHE A 69 -4.33 6.06 -12.30
N ALA A 70 -5.32 6.42 -13.12
CA ALA A 70 -6.01 7.71 -13.00
C ALA A 70 -6.65 7.88 -11.61
N ASP A 71 -7.37 6.86 -11.13
CA ASP A 71 -8.00 6.87 -9.81
C ASP A 71 -6.96 6.92 -8.67
N ALA A 72 -5.87 6.17 -8.79
CA ALA A 72 -4.78 6.14 -7.81
C ALA A 72 -4.07 7.51 -7.71
N PHE A 73 -3.76 8.14 -8.85
CA PHE A 73 -3.11 9.45 -8.88
C PHE A 73 -4.06 10.58 -8.49
N GLU A 74 -5.35 10.51 -8.83
CA GLU A 74 -6.33 11.51 -8.42
C GLU A 74 -6.59 11.44 -6.91
N GLY A 75 -6.70 10.24 -6.33
CA GLY A 75 -6.82 10.05 -4.88
C GLY A 75 -5.60 10.56 -4.10
N LEU A 76 -4.40 10.32 -4.63
CA LEU A 76 -3.16 10.84 -4.05
C LEU A 76 -3.06 12.37 -4.20
N GLY A 77 -3.47 12.91 -5.35
CA GLY A 77 -3.50 14.36 -5.59
C GLY A 77 -4.48 15.11 -4.70
N LYS A 78 -5.63 14.51 -4.37
CA LYS A 78 -6.61 15.09 -3.44
C LYS A 78 -6.11 15.06 -2.00
N SER A 79 -5.57 13.93 -1.54
CA SER A 79 -5.04 13.78 -0.18
C SER A 79 -3.78 14.61 0.13
N LEU A 80 -3.05 15.07 -0.89
CA LEU A 80 -1.93 16.00 -0.75
C LEU A 80 -2.35 17.49 -0.75
N ARG A 81 -3.58 17.78 -1.16
CA ARG A 81 -4.10 19.15 -1.30
C ARG A 81 -4.94 19.60 -0.10
N ASP A 82 -5.47 18.64 0.66
CA ASP A 82 -6.13 18.83 1.96
C ASP A 82 -5.11 18.81 3.11
#